data_AF-A0A954NR01-F1
#
_entry.id   AF-A0A954NR01-F1
#
_cell.length_a   1.000
_cell.length_b   1.000
_cell.length_c   1.000
_cell.angle_alpha   90.00
_cell.angle_beta   90.00
_cell.angle_gamma   90.00
#
_symmetry.space_group_name_H-M   'P 1'
#
loop_
_entity.id
_entity.type
_entity.pdbx_description
1 polymer ?
#
loop_
_entity_poly.entity_id
_entity_poly.type
_entity_poly.pdbx_seq_one_letter_code
_entity_poly.pdbx_strand_id
1 'polypeptide(L)'
;MSETPMTSQPRRWLTIAIGTLALFIIAAYAVSRTHSFQAKYHRYRMEAAWNAMYAEPDTFQDGLVGYTVDHESEKYEFHRGQLVSLGVLRKVQHEFKHINTQSNESQDILRRLQVFGPQLIDFAAPYPSSPEPMKVTVWVDAAHVLEMTQFFKESDIPNYRKRFMTDEENRADN
;
A
#
# COMPACT_ATOMS: atom_id res chain seq x y z
N MET A 1 -19.08 -67.18 30.32
CA MET A 1 -17.95 -66.28 30.04
C MET A 1 -18.01 -65.96 28.56
N SER A 2 -18.48 -64.77 28.20
CA SER A 2 -18.55 -64.33 26.79
C SER A 2 -17.44 -63.32 26.55
N GLU A 3 -16.54 -63.67 25.64
CA GLU A 3 -15.46 -62.81 25.18
C GLU A 3 -16.02 -61.66 24.34
N THR A 4 -15.70 -60.43 24.71
CA THR A 4 -15.98 -59.24 23.88
C THR A 4 -14.99 -59.18 22.71
N PRO A 5 -15.44 -58.97 21.46
CA PRO A 5 -14.52 -58.83 20.33
C PRO A 5 -13.80 -57.47 20.40
N MET A 6 -12.46 -57.51 20.35
CA MET A 6 -11.61 -56.33 20.17
C MET A 6 -11.95 -55.63 18.85
N THR A 7 -12.49 -54.42 18.96
CA THR A 7 -12.81 -53.52 17.85
C THR A 7 -11.55 -52.99 17.17
N SER A 8 -11.29 -53.40 15.93
CA SER A 8 -10.17 -52.97 15.07
C SER A 8 -10.37 -51.59 14.42
N GLN A 9 -10.92 -50.61 15.14
CA GLN A 9 -11.27 -49.29 14.58
C GLN A 9 -10.17 -48.21 14.46
N PRO A 10 -9.01 -48.21 15.15
CA PRO A 10 -8.15 -47.02 15.18
C PRO A 10 -7.46 -46.69 13.84
N ARG A 11 -7.24 -47.69 12.97
CA ARG A 11 -6.55 -47.49 11.68
C ARG A 11 -7.39 -46.72 10.64
N ARG A 12 -8.71 -46.90 10.64
CA ARG A 12 -9.63 -46.25 9.67
C ARG A 12 -9.78 -44.75 9.97
N TRP A 13 -9.88 -44.38 11.25
CA TRP A 13 -9.93 -42.98 11.67
C TRP A 13 -8.64 -42.22 11.35
N LEU A 14 -7.48 -42.86 11.50
CA LEU A 14 -6.19 -42.28 11.14
C LEU A 14 -6.07 -42.01 9.62
N THR A 15 -6.55 -42.94 8.77
CA THR A 15 -6.51 -42.75 7.31
C THR A 15 -7.46 -41.64 6.84
N ILE A 16 -8.65 -41.54 7.43
CA ILE A 16 -9.60 -40.46 7.15
C ILE A 16 -9.00 -39.11 7.56
N ALA A 17 -8.40 -39.01 8.75
CA ALA A 17 -7.78 -37.77 9.24
C ALA A 17 -6.63 -37.29 8.33
N ILE A 18 -5.75 -38.20 7.90
CA ILE A 18 -4.65 -37.88 6.96
C ILE A 18 -5.21 -37.45 5.60
N GLY A 19 -6.23 -38.14 5.09
CA GLY A 19 -6.89 -37.78 3.82
C GLY A 19 -7.51 -36.38 3.86
N THR A 20 -8.22 -36.04 4.94
CA THR A 20 -8.78 -34.70 5.12
C THR A 20 -7.71 -33.63 5.21
N LEU A 21 -6.64 -33.86 5.99
CA LEU A 21 -5.54 -32.91 6.13
C LEU A 21 -4.85 -32.64 4.77
N ALA A 22 -4.62 -33.70 3.97
CA ALA A 22 -4.05 -33.57 2.64
C ALA A 22 -4.93 -32.73 1.70
N LEU A 23 -6.26 -32.90 1.74
CA LEU A 23 -7.18 -32.09 0.96
C LEU A 23 -7.16 -30.61 1.39
N PHE A 24 -7.10 -30.32 2.69
CA PHE A 24 -6.97 -28.94 3.18
C PHE A 24 -5.66 -28.29 2.73
N ILE A 25 -4.54 -29.02 2.77
CA ILE A 25 -3.24 -28.51 2.31
C ILE A 25 -3.27 -28.22 0.80
N ILE A 26 -3.81 -29.13 -0.02
CA ILE A 26 -3.92 -28.93 -1.47
C ILE A 26 -4.83 -27.74 -1.80
N ALA A 27 -5.98 -27.62 -1.11
CA ALA A 27 -6.89 -26.50 -1.28
C ALA A 27 -6.23 -25.17 -0.88
N ALA A 28 -5.54 -25.12 0.26
CA ALA A 28 -4.81 -23.93 0.72
C ALA A 28 -3.70 -23.54 -0.27
N TYR A 29 -2.96 -24.51 -0.79
CA TYR A 29 -1.93 -24.27 -1.80
C TYR A 29 -2.51 -23.73 -3.12
N ALA A 30 -3.60 -24.32 -3.61
CA ALA A 30 -4.27 -23.86 -4.82
C ALA A 30 -4.81 -22.42 -4.66
N VAL A 31 -5.45 -22.11 -3.52
CA VAL A 31 -5.95 -20.76 -3.21
C VAL A 31 -4.81 -19.76 -3.12
N SER A 32 -3.71 -20.11 -2.44
CA SER A 32 -2.52 -19.25 -2.33
C SER A 32 -1.90 -18.96 -3.70
N ARG A 33 -1.81 -19.95 -4.58
CA ARG A 33 -1.26 -19.76 -5.93
C ARG A 33 -2.14 -18.84 -6.77
N THR A 34 -3.46 -19.05 -6.77
CA THR A 34 -4.42 -18.19 -7.48
C THR A 34 -4.35 -16.75 -6.98
N HIS A 35 -4.29 -16.56 -5.66
CA HIS A 35 -4.12 -15.25 -5.04
C HIS A 35 -2.85 -14.54 -5.52
N SER A 36 -1.71 -15.23 -5.49
CA SER A 36 -0.42 -14.67 -5.94
C SER A 36 -0.43 -14.27 -7.41
N PHE A 37 -1.13 -15.02 -8.27
CA PHE A 37 -1.24 -14.72 -9.69
C PHE A 37 -2.14 -13.49 -9.93
N GLN A 38 -3.29 -13.43 -9.27
CA GLN A 38 -4.20 -12.28 -9.35
C GLN A 38 -3.52 -11.00 -8.84
N ALA A 39 -2.79 -11.09 -7.72
CA ALA A 39 -2.01 -9.98 -7.18
C ALA A 39 -0.99 -9.44 -8.20
N LYS A 40 -0.21 -10.33 -8.83
CA LYS A 40 0.76 -9.94 -9.86
C LYS A 40 0.09 -9.31 -11.08
N TYR A 41 -1.00 -9.91 -11.56
CA TYR A 41 -1.76 -9.41 -12.69
C TYR A 41 -2.29 -7.99 -12.44
N HIS A 42 -2.96 -7.76 -11.31
CA HIS A 42 -3.50 -6.44 -11.00
C HIS A 42 -2.43 -5.40 -10.73
N ARG A 43 -1.29 -5.78 -10.11
CA ARG A 43 -0.15 -4.87 -9.94
C ARG A 43 0.42 -4.41 -11.27
N TYR A 44 0.71 -5.35 -12.18
CA TYR A 44 1.20 -5.02 -13.51
C TYR A 44 0.25 -4.09 -14.27
N ARG A 45 -1.06 -4.34 -14.21
CA ARG A 45 -2.06 -3.52 -14.90
C ARG A 45 -2.24 -2.14 -14.27
N MET A 46 -2.16 -2.05 -12.93
CA MET A 46 -2.17 -0.79 -12.20
C MET A 46 -0.96 0.07 -12.59
N GLU A 47 0.25 -0.51 -12.60
CA GLU A 47 1.48 0.19 -12.99
C GLU A 47 1.45 0.64 -14.46
N ALA A 48 0.92 -0.19 -15.36
CA ALA A 48 0.75 0.18 -16.77
C ALA A 48 -0.21 1.38 -16.93
N ALA A 49 -1.34 1.38 -16.23
CA ALA A 49 -2.31 2.48 -16.26
C ALA A 49 -1.73 3.77 -15.63
N TRP A 50 -1.01 3.64 -14.52
CA TRP A 50 -0.28 4.76 -13.91
C TRP A 50 0.73 5.37 -14.88
N ASN A 51 1.58 4.55 -15.49
CA ASN A 51 2.57 5.02 -16.44
C ASN A 51 1.91 5.69 -17.67
N ALA A 52 0.79 5.16 -18.15
CA ALA A 52 0.04 5.76 -19.25
C ALA A 52 -0.54 7.14 -18.87
N MET A 53 -1.09 7.28 -17.67
CA MET A 53 -1.64 8.55 -17.16
C MET A 53 -0.61 9.68 -17.08
N TYR A 54 0.68 9.35 -16.87
CA TYR A 54 1.76 10.34 -16.78
C TYR A 54 2.71 10.37 -17.98
N ALA A 55 2.49 9.53 -18.99
CA ALA A 55 3.35 9.47 -20.18
C ALA A 55 3.17 10.66 -21.12
N GLU A 56 1.96 11.21 -21.20
CA GLU A 56 1.61 12.32 -22.10
C GLU A 56 1.06 13.49 -21.28
N PRO A 57 1.93 14.37 -20.76
CA PRO A 57 1.48 15.62 -20.17
C PRO A 57 0.90 16.52 -21.27
N ASP A 58 -0.36 16.91 -21.12
CA ASP A 58 -1.01 17.87 -22.00
C ASP A 58 -0.54 19.28 -21.65
N THR A 59 -0.12 20.04 -22.67
CA THR A 59 0.18 21.47 -22.52
C THR A 59 -1.05 22.26 -22.95
N PHE A 60 -1.72 22.92 -22.01
CA PHE A 60 -2.86 23.79 -22.27
C PHE A 60 -2.41 25.08 -22.97
N GLN A 61 -3.34 25.77 -23.66
CA GLN A 61 -3.04 27.01 -24.41
C GLN A 61 -2.37 28.11 -23.56
N ASP A 62 -2.54 28.08 -22.24
CA ASP A 62 -1.95 29.05 -21.30
C ASP A 62 -0.54 28.64 -20.79
N GLY A 63 0.08 27.63 -21.38
CA GLY A 63 1.40 27.12 -20.98
C GLY A 63 1.39 26.30 -19.69
N LEU A 64 0.20 26.05 -19.13
CA LEU A 64 0.00 25.11 -18.02
C LEU A 64 0.18 23.69 -18.54
N VAL A 65 0.99 22.91 -17.83
CA VAL A 65 1.12 21.47 -18.08
C VAL A 65 0.21 20.77 -17.08
N GLY A 66 -0.71 19.93 -17.57
CA GLY A 66 -1.50 19.07 -16.71
C GLY A 66 -1.78 17.75 -17.39
N TYR A 67 -2.49 16.89 -16.67
CA TYR A 67 -2.85 15.56 -17.13
C TYR A 67 -4.35 15.54 -17.28
N THR A 68 -4.85 15.14 -18.45
CA THR A 68 -6.28 14.89 -18.60
C THR A 68 -6.61 13.64 -17.78
N VAL A 69 -7.59 13.75 -16.88
CA VAL A 69 -8.05 12.61 -16.06
C VAL A 69 -8.87 11.70 -16.98
N ASP A 70 -8.15 10.86 -17.71
CA ASP A 70 -8.70 9.99 -18.75
C ASP A 70 -9.09 8.61 -18.20
N HIS A 71 -9.60 7.77 -19.10
CA HIS A 71 -9.92 6.36 -18.89
C HIS A 71 -8.80 5.54 -18.19
N GLU A 72 -7.54 5.97 -18.28
CA GLU A 72 -6.41 5.34 -17.58
C GLU A 72 -6.48 5.54 -16.05
N SER A 73 -7.03 6.67 -15.58
CA SER A 73 -7.27 6.89 -14.14
C SER A 73 -8.29 5.88 -13.59
N GLU A 74 -9.38 5.64 -14.32
CA GLU A 74 -10.38 4.64 -13.93
C GLU A 74 -9.81 3.22 -13.88
N LYS A 75 -8.97 2.85 -14.87
CA LYS A 75 -8.27 1.56 -14.89
C LYS A 75 -7.32 1.41 -13.70
N TYR A 76 -6.56 2.45 -13.41
CA TYR A 76 -5.67 2.49 -12.26
C TYR A 76 -6.45 2.28 -10.96
N GLU A 77 -7.52 3.03 -10.74
CA GLU A 77 -8.39 2.92 -9.57
C GLU A 77 -9.03 1.53 -9.44
N PHE A 78 -9.52 0.97 -10.54
CA PHE A 78 -10.07 -0.37 -10.57
C PHE A 78 -9.04 -1.41 -10.11
N HIS A 79 -7.83 -1.39 -10.69
CA HIS A 79 -6.79 -2.37 -10.36
C HIS A 79 -6.23 -2.17 -8.93
N ARG A 80 -6.11 -0.93 -8.46
CA ARG A 80 -5.81 -0.63 -7.05
C ARG A 80 -6.86 -1.22 -6.13
N GLY A 81 -8.15 -1.04 -6.44
CA GLY A 81 -9.27 -1.63 -5.71
C GLY A 81 -9.18 -3.16 -5.61
N GLN A 82 -8.84 -3.85 -6.71
CA GLN A 82 -8.63 -5.30 -6.71
C GLN A 82 -7.48 -5.73 -5.78
N LEU A 83 -6.36 -5.00 -5.80
CA LEU A 83 -5.23 -5.28 -4.90
C LEU A 83 -5.60 -5.06 -3.42
N VAL A 84 -6.46 -4.10 -3.12
CA VAL A 84 -7.01 -3.88 -1.78
C VAL A 84 -7.92 -5.04 -1.36
N SER A 85 -8.81 -5.49 -2.27
CA SER A 85 -9.68 -6.65 -2.03
C SER A 85 -8.89 -7.95 -1.80
N LEU A 86 -7.77 -8.12 -2.51
CA LEU A 86 -6.83 -9.22 -2.29
C LEU A 86 -6.00 -9.05 -1.00
N GLY A 87 -6.06 -7.89 -0.35
CA GLY A 87 -5.28 -7.58 0.85
C GLY A 87 -3.79 -7.38 0.59
N VAL A 88 -3.40 -7.16 -0.66
CA VAL A 88 -2.03 -6.83 -1.07
C VAL A 88 -1.71 -5.39 -0.70
N LEU A 89 -2.65 -4.47 -0.98
CA LEU A 89 -2.54 -3.06 -0.61
C LEU A 89 -3.41 -2.73 0.61
N ARG A 90 -2.95 -1.75 1.39
CA ARG A 90 -3.64 -1.20 2.56
C ARG A 90 -3.62 0.31 2.50
N LYS A 91 -4.79 0.91 2.76
CA LYS A 91 -4.91 2.35 2.95
C LYS A 91 -4.41 2.72 4.33
N VAL A 92 -3.45 3.64 4.40
CA VAL A 92 -2.99 4.28 5.62
C VAL A 92 -3.28 5.76 5.47
N GLN A 93 -3.97 6.33 6.45
CA GLN A 93 -4.25 7.77 6.49
C GLN A 93 -3.62 8.35 7.75
N HIS A 94 -2.93 9.47 7.59
CA HIS A 94 -2.31 10.18 8.71
C HIS A 94 -2.57 11.67 8.59
N GLU A 95 -2.94 12.28 9.72
CA GLU A 95 -3.06 13.73 9.88
C GLU A 95 -1.94 14.19 10.82
N PHE A 96 -1.01 14.96 10.29
CA PHE A 96 0.15 15.46 11.02
C PHE A 96 -0.27 16.59 11.95
N LYS A 97 -0.05 16.45 13.25
CA LYS A 97 -0.39 17.47 14.25
C LYS A 97 0.57 18.65 14.25
N HIS A 98 1.82 18.41 13.84
CA HIS A 98 2.90 19.39 13.96
C HIS A 98 3.42 19.92 12.64
N ILE A 99 2.83 19.48 11.51
CA ILE A 99 3.33 19.78 10.16
C ILE A 99 2.22 20.39 9.34
N ASN A 100 2.49 21.59 8.86
CA ASN A 100 1.54 22.36 8.06
C ASN A 100 1.74 22.03 6.58
N THR A 101 0.65 22.00 5.81
CA THR A 101 0.64 21.55 4.42
C THR A 101 1.61 22.31 3.49
N GLN A 102 1.97 23.56 3.80
CA GLN A 102 2.86 24.41 2.99
C GLN A 102 4.25 24.67 3.62
N SER A 103 4.67 23.87 4.59
CA SER A 103 5.96 24.08 5.25
C SER A 103 7.10 23.31 4.57
N ASN A 104 8.36 23.66 4.83
CA ASN A 104 9.50 22.92 4.27
C ASN A 104 9.52 21.47 4.78
N GLU A 105 9.01 21.25 5.99
CA GLU A 105 8.83 19.93 6.60
C GLU A 105 7.82 19.07 5.82
N SER A 106 6.72 19.67 5.33
CA SER A 106 5.76 18.93 4.50
C SER A 106 6.42 18.49 3.19
N GLN A 107 7.15 19.37 2.51
CA GLN A 107 7.86 19.03 1.28
C GLN A 107 8.89 17.91 1.47
N ASP A 108 9.64 17.94 2.58
CA ASP A 108 10.57 16.87 2.92
C ASP A 108 9.85 15.53 3.14
N ILE A 109 8.77 15.53 3.91
CA ILE A 109 7.95 14.33 4.13
C ILE A 109 7.40 13.79 2.82
N LEU A 110 6.89 14.67 1.95
CA LEU A 110 6.43 14.28 0.62
C LEU A 110 7.53 13.62 -0.19
N ARG A 111 8.74 14.18 -0.20
CA ARG A 111 9.90 13.62 -0.88
C ARG A 111 10.28 12.25 -0.32
N ARG A 112 10.32 12.11 1.01
CA ARG A 112 10.63 10.83 1.68
C ARG A 112 9.55 9.78 1.42
N LEU A 113 8.29 10.19 1.34
CA LEU A 113 7.18 9.31 0.98
C LEU A 113 7.30 8.78 -0.46
N GLN A 114 7.79 9.59 -1.41
CA GLN A 114 7.99 9.16 -2.80
C GLN A 114 8.97 7.98 -2.92
N VAL A 115 9.90 7.79 -1.97
CA VAL A 115 10.80 6.62 -1.93
C VAL A 115 10.02 5.31 -1.78
N PHE A 116 8.87 5.34 -1.09
CA PHE A 116 7.98 4.18 -0.97
C PHE A 116 7.15 3.92 -2.24
N GLY A 117 7.18 4.84 -3.21
CA GLY A 117 6.56 4.71 -4.52
C GLY A 117 5.49 5.79 -4.77
N PRO A 118 5.60 6.57 -5.87
CA PRO A 118 4.64 7.64 -6.17
C PRO A 118 3.22 7.12 -6.40
N GLN A 119 3.09 5.90 -6.95
CA GLN A 119 1.83 5.20 -7.16
C GLN A 119 1.09 4.83 -5.86
N LEU A 120 1.70 5.03 -4.70
CA LEU A 120 1.12 4.67 -3.43
C LEU A 120 0.59 5.89 -2.68
N ILE A 121 0.68 7.11 -3.21
CA ILE A 121 0.34 8.31 -2.44
C ILE A 121 -0.84 9.01 -3.08
N ASP A 122 -1.90 9.21 -2.30
CA ASP A 122 -3.05 10.01 -2.67
C ASP A 122 -3.09 11.24 -1.75
N PHE A 123 -2.98 12.42 -2.36
CA PHE A 123 -3.10 13.67 -1.65
C PHE A 123 -4.56 14.08 -1.69
N ALA A 124 -5.24 13.99 -0.55
CA ALA A 124 -6.52 14.65 -0.38
C ALA A 124 -6.28 16.18 -0.31
N ALA A 125 -6.09 16.77 -1.49
CA ALA A 125 -5.95 18.21 -1.80
C ALA A 125 -4.81 18.97 -1.09
N PRO A 126 -4.19 19.91 -1.83
CA PRO A 126 -4.07 21.25 -1.28
C PRO A 126 -4.54 22.26 -2.32
N TYR A 127 -5.71 22.86 -2.12
CA TYR A 127 -5.96 24.22 -2.61
C TYR A 127 -6.74 25.00 -1.54
N PRO A 128 -6.44 26.30 -1.35
CA PRO A 128 -5.87 26.75 -0.09
C PRO A 128 -6.70 27.88 0.54
N SER A 129 -6.87 27.83 1.86
CA SER A 129 -7.22 29.04 2.62
C SER A 129 -6.82 29.00 4.10
N SER A 130 -6.16 27.94 4.58
CA SER A 130 -5.83 27.79 6.00
C SER A 130 -4.53 27.00 6.19
N PRO A 131 -3.70 27.33 7.21
CA PRO A 131 -2.60 26.49 7.67
C PRO A 131 -3.18 25.25 8.37
N GLU A 132 -3.78 24.37 7.59
CA GLU A 132 -4.29 23.11 8.11
C GLU A 132 -3.16 22.09 8.28
N PRO A 133 -3.24 21.26 9.33
CA PRO A 133 -2.37 20.11 9.49
C PRO A 133 -2.38 19.24 8.23
N MET A 134 -1.20 18.84 7.80
CA MET A 134 -1.01 18.05 6.59
C MET A 134 -1.73 16.70 6.73
N LYS A 135 -2.53 16.34 5.73
CA LYS A 135 -3.21 15.05 5.64
C LYS A 135 -2.64 14.27 4.47
N VAL A 136 -2.23 13.04 4.72
CA VAL A 136 -1.71 12.14 3.70
C VAL A 136 -2.50 10.85 3.71
N THR A 137 -2.89 10.40 2.52
CA THR A 137 -3.34 9.03 2.30
C THR A 137 -2.27 8.28 1.51
N VAL A 138 -1.86 7.12 2.00
CA VAL A 138 -0.91 6.24 1.31
C VAL A 138 -1.51 4.84 1.19
N TRP A 139 -1.49 4.28 -0.01
CA TRP A 139 -1.81 2.90 -0.34
C TRP A 139 -0.54 2.07 -0.31
N VAL A 140 -0.14 1.53 0.83
CA VAL A 140 1.11 0.75 0.94
C VAL A 140 0.88 -0.75 0.78
N ASP A 141 1.93 -1.46 0.38
CA ASP A 141 1.96 -2.92 0.50
C ASP A 141 1.72 -3.34 1.95
N ALA A 142 0.92 -4.38 2.16
CA ALA A 142 0.52 -4.84 3.49
C ALA A 142 1.72 -5.15 4.41
N ALA A 143 2.84 -5.57 3.83
CA ALA A 143 4.09 -5.82 4.55
C ALA A 143 4.74 -4.55 5.13
N HIS A 144 4.52 -3.38 4.51
CA HIS A 144 5.15 -2.10 4.88
C HIS A 144 4.24 -1.18 5.70
N VAL A 145 3.01 -1.61 6.05
CA VAL A 145 2.07 -0.80 6.86
C VAL A 145 2.69 -0.38 8.19
N LEU A 146 3.42 -1.30 8.83
CA LEU A 146 4.04 -1.06 10.14
C LEU A 146 5.16 -0.02 10.04
N GLU A 147 6.01 -0.16 9.02
CA GLU A 147 7.08 0.79 8.71
C GLU A 147 6.52 2.17 8.38
N MET A 148 5.50 2.25 7.53
CA MET A 148 4.85 3.52 7.18
C MET A 148 4.20 4.19 8.40
N THR A 149 3.53 3.42 9.25
CA THR A 149 2.95 3.94 10.50
C THR A 149 4.04 4.45 11.45
N GLN A 150 5.18 3.77 11.52
CA GLN A 150 6.31 4.18 12.33
C GLN A 150 6.94 5.46 11.78
N PHE A 151 7.15 5.54 10.47
CA PHE A 151 7.61 6.75 9.78
C PHE A 151 6.73 7.96 10.12
N PHE A 152 5.41 7.82 10.07
CA PHE A 152 4.50 8.90 10.44
C PHE A 152 4.64 9.33 11.90
N LYS A 153 4.77 8.38 12.83
CA LYS A 153 4.98 8.70 14.26
C LYS A 153 6.30 9.40 14.52
N GLU A 154 7.37 9.01 13.82
CA GLU A 154 8.70 9.61 13.99
C GLU A 154 8.78 10.99 13.35
N SER A 155 8.00 11.22 12.29
CA SER A 155 7.96 12.48 11.57
C SER A 155 7.01 13.49 12.20
N ASP A 156 5.89 13.05 12.80
CA ASP A 156 4.92 13.92 13.46
C ASP A 156 5.34 14.30 14.89
N ILE A 157 6.44 15.02 15.00
CA ILE A 157 7.00 15.49 16.27
C ILE A 157 7.11 17.02 16.32
N PRO A 158 7.04 17.63 17.51
CA PRO A 158 7.41 19.04 17.68
C PRO A 158 8.86 19.26 17.24
N ASN A 159 9.10 20.32 16.45
CA ASN A 159 10.42 20.70 15.93
C ASN A 159 11.08 19.69 14.97
N TYR A 160 10.32 18.99 14.12
CA TYR A 160 10.82 18.07 13.07
C TYR A 160 12.07 18.61 12.34
N ARG A 161 12.03 19.89 11.89
CA ARG A 161 13.13 20.55 11.19
C ARG A 161 14.47 20.46 11.92
N LYS A 162 14.49 20.74 13.23
CA LYS A 162 15.73 20.74 14.04
C LYS A 162 16.35 19.35 14.18
N ARG A 163 15.55 18.30 14.00
CA ARG A 163 15.97 16.92 14.22
C ARG A 163 16.39 16.22 12.93
N PHE A 164 15.83 16.64 11.79
CA PHE A 164 15.97 15.90 10.53
C PHE A 164 16.42 16.74 9.33
N MET A 165 16.26 18.06 9.34
CA MET A 165 16.57 18.90 8.16
C MET A 165 17.92 19.64 8.26
N THR A 166 18.46 19.84 9.47
CA THR A 166 19.75 20.52 9.68
C THR A 166 20.95 19.74 9.14
N ASP A 167 20.84 18.43 8.97
CA ASP A 167 21.90 17.58 8.42
C ASP A 167 21.84 17.48 6.89
N GLU A 168 20.68 17.72 6.27
CA GLU A 168 20.50 17.71 4.80
C GLU A 168 20.87 19.05 4.15
N GLU A 169 20.59 20.19 4.79
CA GLU A 169 21.05 21.50 4.31
C GLU A 169 22.60 21.53 4.20
N ASN A 170 23.33 20.85 5.09
CA ASN A 170 24.80 20.74 5.02
C ASN A 170 25.33 19.75 3.96
N ARG A 171 24.47 18.90 3.37
CA ARG A 171 24.84 17.99 2.27
C ARG A 171 24.52 18.54 0.88
N ALA A 172 23.59 19.49 0.77
CA ALA A 172 23.23 20.11 -0.50
C ALA A 172 24.24 21.22 -0.93
N ASP A 173 25.06 21.71 0.00
CA ASP A 173 26.09 22.73 -0.23
C ASP A 173 27.52 22.16 -0.42
N ASN A 174 27.68 20.84 -0.57
CA ASN A 174 28.93 20.16 -0.93
C ASN A 174 28.77 19.38 -2.25
#